data_AF-A0A846BX64-F1
#
_entry.id   AF-A0A846BX64-F1
#
_cell.length_a   1.000
_cell.length_b   1.000
_cell.length_c   1.000
_cell.angle_alpha   90.00
_cell.angle_beta   90.00
_cell.angle_gamma   90.00
#
_symmetry.space_group_name_H-M   'P 1'
#
loop_
_entity.id
_entity.type
_entity.pdbx_description
1 polymer ?
#
loop_
_entity_poly.entity_id
_entity_poly.type
_entity_poly.pdbx_seq_one_letter_code
_entity_poly.pdbx_strand_id
1 'polypeptide(L)'
;MGEYQTDLLTVLARVQNRTVSQMASSLLAVKVEQKLPHIEKRVQYLADKRGISFTECWNQLLAGTFKPISPEEFTEMQKDASDEN
;
A
#
# COMPACT_ATOMS: atom_id res chain seq x y z
N MET A 1 -5.50 3.29 15.90
CA MET A 1 -4.87 2.06 16.43
C MET A 1 -5.67 1.63 17.64
N GLY A 2 -5.92 0.33 17.82
CA GLY A 2 -6.52 -0.16 19.06
C GLY A 2 -5.50 -0.22 20.20
N GLU A 3 -6.01 -0.37 21.42
CA GLU A 3 -5.21 -0.46 22.65
C GLU A 3 -4.22 -1.63 22.58
N TYR A 4 -4.70 -2.82 22.20
CA TYR A 4 -3.89 -4.02 22.04
C TYR A 4 -2.69 -3.86 21.07
N GLN A 5 -2.90 -3.21 19.91
CA GLN A 5 -1.79 -2.97 18.97
C GLN A 5 -0.77 -1.96 19.52
N THR A 6 -1.23 -1.01 20.32
CA THR A 6 -0.37 0.00 20.96
C THR A 6 0.49 -0.65 22.04
N ASP A 7 -0.08 -1.58 22.81
CA ASP A 7 0.64 -2.34 23.83
C ASP A 7 1.71 -3.24 23.20
N LEU A 8 1.36 -4.01 22.17
CA LEU A 8 2.32 -4.84 21.44
C LEU A 8 3.46 -4.02 20.86
N LEU A 9 3.15 -2.87 20.23
CA LEU A 9 4.14 -1.98 19.66
C LEU A 9 5.09 -1.43 20.73
N THR A 10 4.55 -1.07 21.89
CA THR A 10 5.32 -0.55 23.04
C THR A 10 6.23 -1.61 23.62
N VAL A 11 5.73 -2.83 23.82
CA VAL A 11 6.54 -3.96 24.30
C VAL A 11 7.67 -4.27 23.32
N LEU A 12 7.36 -4.37 22.04
CA LEU A 12 8.33 -4.68 21.00
C LEU A 12 9.43 -3.61 20.90
N ALA A 13 9.05 -2.33 20.96
CA ALA A 13 9.98 -1.21 20.98
C ALA A 13 10.95 -1.30 22.17
N ARG A 14 10.44 -1.60 23.37
CA ARG A 14 11.26 -1.79 24.57
C ARG A 14 12.22 -2.98 24.47
N VAL A 15 11.73 -4.14 24.00
CA VAL A 15 12.56 -5.36 23.82
C VAL A 15 13.72 -5.11 22.87
N GLN A 16 13.50 -4.33 21.80
CA GLN A 16 14.52 -4.05 20.80
C GLN A 16 15.34 -2.78 21.08
N ASN A 17 15.17 -2.15 22.25
CA ASN A 17 15.82 -0.89 22.62
C ASN A 17 15.65 0.21 21.56
N ARG A 18 14.43 0.34 21.03
CA ARG A 18 14.04 1.36 20.04
C ARG A 18 12.91 2.21 20.61
N THR A 19 12.76 3.42 20.09
CA THR A 19 11.56 4.23 20.36
C THR A 19 10.34 3.63 19.66
N VAL A 20 9.14 3.88 20.20
CA VAL A 20 7.87 3.47 19.59
C VAL A 20 7.75 3.99 18.15
N SER A 21 8.18 5.23 17.89
CA SER A 21 8.18 5.83 16.55
C SER A 21 9.12 5.13 15.57
N GLN A 22 10.32 4.74 16.01
CA GLN A 22 11.24 3.97 15.18
C GLN A 22 10.67 2.58 14.87
N MET A 23 10.08 1.92 15.86
CA MET A 23 9.45 0.61 15.65
C MET A 23 8.27 0.71 14.68
N ALA A 24 7.41 1.71 14.85
CA ALA A 24 6.28 1.96 13.96
C ALA A 24 6.74 2.19 12.52
N SER A 25 7.81 2.98 12.33
CA SER A 25 8.37 3.26 11.01
C SER A 25 8.93 1.99 10.34
N SER A 26 9.66 1.16 11.10
CA SER A 26 10.17 -0.12 10.58
C SER A 26 9.04 -1.09 10.20
N LEU A 27 8.04 -1.24 11.06
CA LEU A 27 6.90 -2.12 10.77
C LEU A 27 6.07 -1.62 9.59
N LEU A 28 5.90 -0.31 9.46
CA LEU A 28 5.25 0.29 8.31
C LEU A 28 6.02 0.01 7.03
N ALA A 29 7.35 0.19 7.03
CA ALA A 29 8.19 -0.11 5.87
C ALA A 29 8.04 -1.57 5.43
N VAL A 30 8.15 -2.53 6.37
CA VAL A 30 7.94 -3.96 6.09
C VAL A 30 6.55 -4.21 5.50
N LYS A 31 5.51 -3.57 6.05
CA LYS A 31 4.15 -3.75 5.55
C LYS A 31 3.96 -3.19 4.14
N VAL A 32 4.59 -2.04 3.85
CA VAL A 32 4.61 -1.43 2.52
C VAL A 32 5.33 -2.34 1.54
N GLU A 33 6.50 -2.87 1.88
CA GLU A 33 7.24 -3.82 1.05
C GLU A 33 6.43 -5.09 0.77
N GLN A 34 5.75 -5.65 1.78
CA GLN A 34 4.83 -6.79 1.58
C GLN A 34 3.66 -6.48 0.64
N LYS A 35 3.20 -5.23 0.61
CA LYS A 35 2.11 -4.80 -0.27
C LYS A 35 2.59 -4.33 -1.63
N LEU A 36 3.88 -4.09 -1.81
CA LEU A 36 4.46 -3.55 -3.04
C LEU A 36 4.07 -4.35 -4.30
N PRO A 37 4.13 -5.70 -4.32
CA PRO A 37 3.74 -6.45 -5.52
C PRO A 37 2.27 -6.26 -5.91
N HIS A 38 1.37 -6.13 -4.92
CA HIS A 38 -0.04 -5.86 -5.18
C HIS A 38 -0.28 -4.44 -5.67
N ILE A 39 0.49 -3.48 -5.15
CA ILE A 39 0.46 -2.09 -5.61
C ILE A 39 0.94 -2.04 -7.07
N GLU A 40 2.05 -2.68 -7.38
CA GLU A 40 2.59 -2.76 -8.74
C GLU A 40 1.60 -3.42 -9.71
N LYS A 41 0.98 -4.56 -9.34
CA LYS A 41 -0.08 -5.20 -10.15
C LYS A 41 -1.24 -4.24 -10.44
N ARG A 42 -1.69 -3.48 -9.43
CA ARG A 42 -2.78 -2.51 -9.59
C ARG A 42 -2.36 -1.34 -10.48
N VAL A 43 -1.15 -0.83 -10.33
CA VAL A 43 -0.64 0.25 -11.18
C VAL A 43 -0.46 -0.24 -12.62
N GLN A 44 0.01 -1.46 -12.82
CA GLN A 44 0.12 -2.08 -14.13
C GLN A 44 -1.25 -2.18 -14.81
N TYR A 45 -2.25 -2.72 -14.11
CA TYR A 45 -3.63 -2.78 -14.63
C TYR A 45 -4.16 -1.39 -15.03
N LEU A 46 -3.92 -0.37 -14.21
CA LEU A 46 -4.33 1.00 -14.52
C LEU A 46 -3.60 1.58 -15.72
N ALA A 47 -2.32 1.25 -15.88
CA ALA A 47 -1.51 1.64 -17.03
C ALA A 47 -2.06 1.00 -18.31
N ASP A 48 -2.32 -0.31 -18.27
CA ASP A 48 -2.87 -1.09 -19.39
C ASP A 48 -4.24 -0.55 -19.82
N LYS A 49 -5.14 -0.29 -18.86
CA LYS A 49 -6.48 0.27 -19.12
C LYS A 49 -6.44 1.65 -19.77
N ARG A 50 -5.36 2.42 -19.54
CA ARG A 50 -5.18 3.78 -20.09
C ARG A 50 -4.26 3.82 -21.31
N GLY A 51 -3.72 2.68 -21.72
CA GLY A 51 -2.76 2.60 -22.83
C GLY A 51 -1.47 3.39 -22.59
N ILE A 52 -1.07 3.56 -21.33
CA ILE A 52 0.18 4.23 -20.94
C ILE A 52 1.16 3.21 -20.36
N SER A 53 2.43 3.57 -20.25
CA SER A 53 3.41 2.70 -19.61
C SER A 53 3.22 2.69 -18.09
N PHE A 54 3.66 1.60 -17.44
CA PHE A 54 3.72 1.50 -15.99
C PHE A 54 4.45 2.69 -15.36
N THR A 55 5.64 3.03 -15.88
CA THR A 55 6.47 4.12 -15.37
C THR A 55 5.75 5.47 -15.46
N GLU A 56 5.06 5.73 -16.57
CA GLU A 56 4.27 6.95 -16.74
C GLU A 56 3.12 7.00 -15.73
N CYS A 57 2.38 5.89 -15.58
CA CYS A 57 1.31 5.77 -14.60
C CYS A 57 1.81 5.98 -13.16
N TRP A 58 2.95 5.38 -12.81
CA TRP A 58 3.58 5.47 -11.50
C TRP A 58 4.00 6.91 -11.19
N ASN A 59 4.63 7.59 -12.16
CA ASN A 59 5.05 8.98 -12.01
C ASN A 59 3.85 9.93 -11.86
N GLN A 60 2.76 9.71 -12.59
CA GLN A 60 1.53 10.50 -12.43
C GLN A 60 0.90 10.33 -11.04
N LEU A 61 0.95 9.12 -10.47
CA LEU A 61 0.48 8.85 -9.10
C LEU A 61 1.33 9.57 -8.06
N LEU A 62 2.66 9.54 -8.21
CA LEU A 62 3.58 10.27 -7.34
C LEU A 62 3.44 11.80 -7.45
N ALA A 63 3.19 12.31 -8.66
CA ALA A 63 3.02 13.73 -8.92
C ALA A 63 1.63 14.26 -8.54
N GLY A 64 0.68 13.39 -8.19
CA GLY A 64 -0.71 13.76 -7.91
C GLY A 64 -1.51 14.23 -9.14
N THR A 65 -1.00 13.97 -10.35
CA THR A 65 -1.63 14.35 -11.62
C THR A 65 -2.46 13.21 -12.23
N PHE A 66 -2.39 12.01 -11.64
CA PHE A 66 -3.19 10.86 -12.05
C PHE A 66 -4.69 11.14 -11.86
N LYS A 67 -5.45 11.09 -12.96
CA LYS A 67 -6.90 11.27 -12.90
C LYS A 67 -7.54 10.16 -12.06
N PRO A 68 -8.45 10.47 -11.11
CA PRO A 68 -9.17 9.45 -10.37
C PRO A 68 -9.95 8.55 -11.32
N ILE A 69 -9.90 7.24 -11.08
CA ILE A 69 -10.84 6.31 -11.69
C ILE A 69 -12.23 6.52 -11.09
N SER A 70 -13.27 6.23 -11.88
CA SER A 70 -14.65 6.23 -11.42
C SER A 70 -14.88 5.17 -10.32
N PRO A 71 -15.90 5.34 -9.46
CA PRO A 71 -16.23 4.37 -8.41
C PRO A 71 -16.53 2.96 -8.95
N GLU A 72 -17.05 2.85 -10.17
CA GLU A 72 -17.31 1.58 -10.84
C GLU A 72 -16.01 0.82 -11.11
N GLU A 73 -15.00 1.51 -11.64
CA GLU A 73 -13.68 0.94 -11.92
C GLU A 73 -12.95 0.53 -10.64
N PHE A 74 -13.15 1.23 -9.52
CA PHE A 74 -12.57 0.86 -8.23
C PHE A 74 -13.18 -0.42 -7.63
N THR A 75 -14.47 -0.68 -7.93
CA THR A 75 -15.18 -1.86 -7.43
C THR A 75 -14.73 -3.14 -8.15
N GLU A 76 -14.45 -3.06 -9.45
CA GLU A 76 -13.84 -4.15 -10.23
C GLU A 76 -12.46 -4.53 -9.65
N MET A 77 -11.63 -3.53 -9.29
CA MET A 77 -10.30 -3.75 -8.71
C MET A 77 -10.30 -4.49 -7.35
N GLN A 78 -11.38 -4.41 -6.57
CA GLN A 78 -11.48 -5.13 -5.31
C GLN A 78 -11.87 -6.59 -5.49
N LYS A 79 -12.66 -6.92 -6.52
CA LYS A 79 -13.12 -8.29 -6.79
C LYS A 79 -11.97 -9.18 -7.24
N ASP A 80 -11.15 -8.72 -8.18
CA ASP A 80 -10.00 -9.48 -8.68
C ASP A 80 -8.94 -9.75 -7.59
N ALA A 81 -8.89 -8.93 -6.53
CA ALA A 81 -8.00 -9.13 -5.39
C ALA A 81 -8.58 -10.05 -4.30
N SER A 82 -9.87 -10.40 -4.39
CA SER A 82 -10.60 -11.21 -3.40
C SER A 82 -10.75 -12.68 -3.81
N ASP A 83 -10.61 -12.98 -5.10
CA ASP A 83 -10.76 -14.34 -5.66
C ASP A 83 -9.45 -15.18 -5.65
N GLU A 84 -8.33 -14.60 -5.18
CA GLU A 84 -7.03 -15.30 -4.98
C GLU A 84 -6.77 -15.70 -3.51
N ASN A 85 -7.80 -16.07 -2.73
CA ASN A 85 -7.64 -16.49 -1.33
C ASN A 85 -8.44 -17.74 -0.94
#